data_AF-A0A7C6RL32-F1
#
_entry.id   AF-A0A7C6RL32-F1
#
_cell.length_a   1.000
_cell.length_b   1.000
_cell.length_c   1.000
_cell.angle_alpha   90.00
_cell.angle_beta   90.00
_cell.angle_gamma   90.00
#
_symmetry.space_group_name_H-M   'P 1'
#
loop_
_entity.id
_entity.type
_entity.pdbx_description
1 polymer ?
#
loop_
_entity_poly.entity_id
_entity_poly.type
_entity_poly.pdbx_seq_one_letter_code
_entity_poly.pdbx_strand_id
1 'polypeptide(L)'
;MTSLLLGVDFTSAPRRAKPITVAHGRVDGARVVLERFERCADWTSFEALLARPGPWLGAFDFPFGLPREAITDLGWPQTWAALVRHCAALGKPAFRAALDAYRESRPVGRRYAHRATDLPARSHSPLKLVNPPVGLMFL
;
A
#
# COMPACT_ATOMS: atom_id res chain seq x y z
N MET A 1 -12.56 -14.06 22.63
CA MET A 1 -12.65 -12.59 22.46
C MET A 1 -12.78 -12.31 20.98
N THR A 2 -13.81 -11.57 20.55
CA THR A 2 -13.92 -11.11 19.17
C THR A 2 -13.01 -9.91 18.98
N SER A 3 -11.93 -10.06 18.22
CA SER A 3 -11.01 -8.96 17.93
C SER A 3 -11.69 -7.92 17.04
N LEU A 4 -11.44 -6.64 17.31
CA LEU A 4 -11.83 -5.53 16.43
C LEU A 4 -11.12 -5.69 15.08
N LEU A 5 -11.87 -5.60 13.99
CA LEU A 5 -11.35 -5.54 12.63
C LEU A 5 -11.32 -4.10 12.15
N LEU A 6 -10.21 -3.71 11.52
CA LEU A 6 -10.03 -2.41 10.87
C LEU A 6 -9.79 -2.64 9.37
N GLY A 7 -10.69 -2.17 8.51
CA GLY A 7 -10.45 -2.09 7.07
C GLY A 7 -10.05 -0.67 6.69
N VAL A 8 -8.86 -0.48 6.12
CA VAL A 8 -8.30 0.85 5.85
C VAL A 8 -8.19 1.10 4.35
N ASP A 9 -9.01 2.01 3.84
CA ASP A 9 -8.86 2.61 2.51
C ASP A 9 -7.91 3.81 2.62
N PHE A 10 -6.70 3.63 2.08
CA PHE A 10 -5.58 4.52 2.34
C PHE A 10 -5.34 5.52 1.21
N THR A 11 -4.84 6.69 1.59
CA THR A 11 -4.30 7.68 0.67
C THR A 11 -2.99 8.21 1.22
N SER A 12 -1.98 8.33 0.36
CA SER A 12 -0.68 8.93 0.72
C SER A 12 -0.72 10.46 0.82
N ALA A 13 -1.89 11.06 0.59
CA ALA A 13 -2.13 12.49 0.73
C ALA A 13 -3.47 12.73 1.45
N PRO A 14 -3.56 12.41 2.76
CA PRO A 14 -4.77 12.60 3.53
C PRO A 14 -5.09 14.10 3.64
N ARG A 15 -6.36 14.42 3.39
CA ARG A 15 -6.93 15.76 3.57
C ARG A 15 -8.42 15.63 3.82
N ARG A 16 -9.09 16.69 4.30
CA ARG A 16 -10.55 16.66 4.56
C ARG A 16 -11.40 16.14 3.39
N ALA A 17 -11.05 16.50 2.15
CA ALA A 17 -11.76 16.05 0.94
C ALA A 17 -11.40 14.63 0.49
N LYS A 18 -10.32 14.05 1.03
CA LYS A 18 -9.83 12.69 0.75
C LYS A 18 -9.17 12.13 2.02
N PRO A 19 -9.97 11.79 3.05
CA PRO A 19 -9.42 11.23 4.28
C PRO A 19 -8.98 9.78 4.05
N ILE A 20 -8.17 9.25 4.96
CA ILE A 20 -8.04 7.80 5.13
C ILE A 20 -9.33 7.31 5.78
N THR A 21 -10.02 6.36 5.15
CA THR A 21 -11.30 5.84 5.65
C THR A 21 -11.06 4.50 6.34
N VAL A 22 -11.48 4.41 7.61
CA VAL A 22 -11.34 3.18 8.39
C VAL A 22 -12.70 2.60 8.71
N ALA A 23 -12.97 1.41 8.19
CA ALA A 23 -14.12 0.58 8.54
C ALA A 23 -13.82 -0.18 9.83
N HIS A 24 -14.57 0.07 10.88
CA HIS A 24 -14.55 -0.71 12.10
C HIS A 24 -15.57 -1.84 12.01
N GLY A 25 -15.16 -3.05 12.36
CA GLY A 25 -16.07 -4.19 12.38
C GLY A 25 -15.62 -5.31 13.28
N ARG A 26 -16.38 -6.41 13.26
CA ARG A 26 -16.08 -7.63 14.00
C ARG A 26 -16.46 -8.86 13.20
N VAL A 27 -15.89 -10.00 13.57
CA VAL A 27 -16.34 -11.30 13.07
C VAL A 27 -17.56 -11.75 13.88
N ASP A 28 -18.59 -12.20 13.17
CA ASP A 28 -19.80 -12.80 13.74
C ASP A 28 -20.10 -14.11 13.00
N GLY A 29 -19.61 -15.23 13.56
CA GLY A 29 -19.61 -16.52 12.89
C GLY A 29 -18.88 -16.45 11.53
N ALA A 30 -19.61 -16.68 10.45
CA ALA A 30 -19.09 -16.61 9.07
C ALA A 30 -19.24 -15.22 8.41
N ARG A 31 -19.62 -14.19 9.18
CA ARG A 31 -19.88 -12.84 8.66
C ARG A 31 -18.90 -11.84 9.23
N VAL A 32 -18.64 -10.78 8.47
CA VAL A 32 -17.99 -9.56 8.96
C VAL A 32 -19.08 -8.51 9.13
N VAL A 33 -19.25 -8.01 10.35
CA VAL A 33 -20.22 -6.96 10.67
C VAL A 33 -19.49 -5.63 10.64
N LEU A 34 -19.88 -4.75 9.73
CA LEU A 34 -19.45 -3.35 9.70
C LEU A 34 -20.22 -2.57 10.78
N GLU A 35 -19.51 -1.93 11.69
CA GLU A 35 -20.08 -1.20 12.82
C GLU A 35 -20.10 0.31 12.58
N ARG A 36 -18.98 0.88 12.10
CA ARG A 36 -18.88 2.31 11.79
C ARG A 36 -17.72 2.62 10.85
N PHE A 37 -17.74 3.82 10.30
CA PHE A 37 -16.59 4.42 9.63
C PHE A 37 -15.96 5.51 10.50
N GLU A 38 -14.64 5.53 10.55
CA GLU A 38 -13.84 6.62 11.06
C GLU A 38 -13.06 7.27 9.91
N ARG A 39 -12.95 8.60 9.92
CA ARG A 39 -12.28 9.36 8.87
C ARG A 39 -11.08 10.08 9.45
N CYS A 40 -9.88 9.67 9.07
CA CYS A 40 -8.63 10.32 9.44
C CYS A 40 -8.26 11.32 8.35
N ALA A 41 -8.46 12.61 8.62
CA ALA A 41 -8.26 13.68 7.64
C ALA A 41 -6.79 14.09 7.45
N ASP A 42 -5.89 13.56 8.28
CA ASP A 42 -4.47 13.88 8.34
C ASP A 42 -3.69 12.69 8.92
N TRP A 43 -2.36 12.81 8.95
CA TRP A 43 -1.48 11.79 9.51
C TRP A 43 -1.67 11.62 11.02
N THR A 44 -1.79 12.71 11.77
CA THR A 44 -1.95 12.69 13.22
C THR A 44 -3.17 11.86 13.65
N SER A 45 -4.31 12.03 13.00
CA SER A 45 -5.53 11.25 13.29
C SER A 45 -5.40 9.77 12.91
N PHE A 46 -4.64 9.45 11.85
CA PHE A 46 -4.39 8.06 11.47
C PHE A 46 -3.40 7.37 12.42
N GLU A 47 -2.30 8.04 12.81
CA GLU A 47 -1.34 7.56 13.79
C GLU A 47 -1.99 7.35 15.17
N ALA A 48 -2.86 8.28 15.59
CA ALA A 48 -3.62 8.14 16.81
C ALA A 48 -4.54 6.91 16.79
N LEU A 49 -5.08 6.53 15.63
CA LEU A 49 -5.84 5.29 15.46
C LEU A 49 -4.95 4.05 15.58
N LEU A 50 -3.77 4.05 14.95
CA LEU A 50 -2.80 2.95 15.04
C LEU A 50 -2.24 2.74 16.45
N ALA A 51 -2.14 3.81 17.24
CA ALA A 51 -1.66 3.78 18.62
C ALA A 51 -2.71 3.28 19.63
N ARG A 52 -3.95 3.01 19.21
CA ARG A 52 -5.01 2.53 20.11
C ARG A 52 -4.67 1.14 20.64
N PRO A 53 -4.88 0.88 21.95
CA PRO A 53 -4.64 -0.43 22.55
C PRO A 53 -5.40 -1.55 21.82
N GLY A 54 -4.70 -2.66 21.59
CA GLY A 54 -5.26 -3.88 21.00
C GLY A 54 -5.95 -4.81 22.02
N PRO A 55 -6.43 -5.99 21.57
CA PRO A 55 -6.19 -6.56 20.25
C PRO A 55 -7.12 -6.01 19.17
N TRP A 56 -6.54 -5.62 18.04
CA TRP A 56 -7.25 -5.37 16.78
C TRP A 56 -6.45 -5.98 15.62
N LEU A 57 -7.14 -6.31 14.53
CA LEU A 57 -6.54 -6.78 13.28
C LEU A 57 -6.84 -5.78 12.17
N GLY A 58 -5.80 -5.26 11.51
CA GLY A 58 -5.93 -4.32 10.41
C GLY A 58 -5.70 -4.98 9.05
N ALA A 59 -6.60 -4.71 8.10
CA ALA A 59 -6.43 -4.95 6.68
C ALA A 59 -6.31 -3.60 5.98
N PHE A 60 -5.21 -3.38 5.25
CA PHE A 60 -4.91 -2.07 4.68
C PHE A 60 -4.77 -2.12 3.15
N ASP A 61 -5.45 -1.21 2.46
CA ASP A 61 -5.40 -1.07 1.01
C ASP A 61 -4.33 -0.05 0.58
N PHE A 62 -3.08 -0.50 0.50
CA PHE A 62 -1.97 0.24 -0.10
C PHE A 62 -0.84 -0.71 -0.50
N PRO A 63 0.12 -0.28 -1.35
CA PRO A 63 1.25 -1.13 -1.69
C PRO A 63 2.22 -1.27 -0.51
N PHE A 64 2.09 -2.35 0.27
CA PHE A 64 3.08 -2.71 1.32
C PHE A 64 4.47 -3.05 0.77
N GLY A 65 4.59 -3.28 -0.53
CA GLY A 65 5.83 -3.69 -1.15
C GLY A 65 5.73 -3.73 -2.67
N LEU A 66 6.89 -3.91 -3.29
CA LEU A 66 7.09 -3.94 -4.73
C LEU A 66 7.20 -5.38 -5.24
N PRO A 67 7.07 -5.64 -6.56
CA PRO A 67 7.20 -6.97 -7.12
C PRO A 67 8.62 -7.51 -6.94
N ARG A 68 8.75 -8.77 -6.53
CA ARG A 68 10.06 -9.42 -6.30
C ARG A 68 10.93 -9.39 -7.54
N GLU A 69 10.34 -9.61 -8.72
CA GLU A 69 11.02 -9.51 -10.02
C GLU A 69 11.73 -8.17 -10.16
N ALA A 70 11.01 -7.06 -10.01
CA ALA A 70 11.58 -5.73 -10.15
C ALA A 70 12.64 -5.41 -9.10
N ILE A 71 12.45 -5.84 -7.85
CA ILE A 71 13.46 -5.64 -6.79
C ILE A 71 14.76 -6.37 -7.16
N THR A 72 14.67 -7.55 -7.78
CA THR A 72 15.83 -8.33 -8.23
C THR A 72 16.51 -7.65 -9.42
N ASP A 73 15.75 -7.30 -10.46
CA ASP A 73 16.27 -6.72 -11.68
C ASP A 73 16.93 -5.34 -11.46
N LEU A 74 16.40 -4.56 -10.52
CA LEU A 74 16.96 -3.26 -10.12
C LEU A 74 18.18 -3.38 -9.20
N GLY A 75 18.55 -4.58 -8.77
CA GLY A 75 19.65 -4.80 -7.82
C GLY A 75 19.37 -4.18 -6.44
N TRP A 76 18.10 -4.06 -6.06
CA TRP A 76 17.70 -3.45 -4.78
C TRP A 76 17.76 -4.46 -3.62
N PRO A 77 17.77 -3.98 -2.36
CA PRO A 77 17.83 -4.86 -1.20
C PRO A 77 16.65 -5.84 -1.14
N GLN A 78 16.95 -7.09 -0.80
CA GLN A 78 15.97 -8.18 -0.90
C GLN A 78 15.09 -8.36 0.35
N THR A 79 15.51 -7.84 1.50
CA THR A 79 14.69 -7.85 2.72
C THR A 79 13.81 -6.61 2.80
N TRP A 80 12.58 -6.75 3.29
CA TRP A 80 11.60 -5.67 3.28
C TRP A 80 12.10 -4.41 4.01
N ALA A 81 12.66 -4.56 5.20
CA ALA A 81 13.15 -3.43 5.99
C ALA A 81 14.32 -2.69 5.28
N ALA A 82 15.22 -3.42 4.61
CA ALA A 82 16.30 -2.80 3.86
C ALA A 82 15.79 -2.12 2.58
N LEU A 83 14.81 -2.71 1.89
CA LEU A 83 14.16 -2.13 0.72
C LEU A 83 13.48 -0.81 1.07
N VAL A 84 12.70 -0.77 2.15
CA VAL A 84 12.01 0.46 2.59
C VAL A 84 13.02 1.56 2.90
N ARG A 85 14.10 1.26 3.63
CA ARG A 85 15.17 2.25 3.91
C ARG A 85 15.87 2.74 2.64
N HIS A 86 16.16 1.83 1.71
CA HIS A 86 16.77 2.17 0.41
C HIS A 86 15.87 3.09 -0.41
N CYS A 87 14.59 2.75 -0.55
CA CYS A 87 13.63 3.58 -1.27
C CYS A 87 13.41 4.95 -0.57
N ALA A 88 13.37 4.98 0.76
CA ALA A 88 13.29 6.24 1.50
C ALA A 88 14.51 7.13 1.27
N ALA A 89 15.72 6.55 1.26
CA ALA A 89 16.97 7.26 0.98
C ALA A 89 17.07 7.76 -0.47
N LEU A 90 16.51 7.01 -1.44
CA LEU A 90 16.38 7.45 -2.83
C LEU A 90 15.52 8.71 -2.96
N GLY A 91 14.44 8.79 -2.17
CA GLY A 91 13.44 9.84 -2.27
C GLY A 91 12.52 9.72 -3.49
N LYS A 92 11.38 10.40 -3.42
CA LYS A 92 10.28 10.27 -4.40
C LYS A 92 10.69 10.55 -5.86
N PRO A 93 11.50 11.58 -6.19
CA PRO A 93 11.90 11.85 -7.57
C PRO A 93 12.77 10.74 -8.18
N ALA A 94 13.82 10.30 -7.46
CA ALA A 94 14.72 9.26 -7.95
C ALA A 94 14.03 7.90 -8.03
N PHE A 95 13.16 7.60 -7.05
CA PHE A 95 12.33 6.40 -7.08
C PHE A 95 11.44 6.36 -8.32
N ARG A 96 10.73 7.46 -8.64
CA ARG A 96 9.92 7.56 -9.85
C ARG A 96 10.76 7.33 -11.11
N ALA A 97 11.92 7.99 -11.20
CA ALA A 97 12.81 7.85 -12.35
C ALA A 97 13.30 6.40 -12.54
N ALA A 98 13.65 5.71 -11.45
CA ALA A 98 14.06 4.30 -11.50
C ALA A 98 12.92 3.38 -11.99
N LEU A 99 11.69 3.62 -11.51
CA LEU A 99 10.53 2.85 -11.97
C LEU A 99 10.18 3.12 -13.45
N ASP A 100 10.27 4.38 -13.88
CA ASP A 100 10.10 4.74 -15.29
C ASP A 100 11.18 4.10 -16.17
N ALA A 101 12.45 4.15 -15.78
CA ALA A 101 13.55 3.52 -16.52
C ALA A 101 13.38 2.00 -16.62
N TYR A 102 12.96 1.35 -15.52
CA TYR A 102 12.65 -0.08 -15.51
C TYR A 102 11.46 -0.42 -16.42
N ARG A 103 10.42 0.42 -16.45
CA ARG A 103 9.29 0.23 -17.38
C ARG A 103 9.73 0.33 -18.83
N GLU A 104 10.63 1.26 -19.16
CA GLU A 104 11.12 1.47 -20.53
C GLU A 104 12.06 0.38 -21.01
N SER A 105 12.81 -0.28 -20.12
CA SER A 105 13.69 -1.40 -20.51
C SER A 105 12.92 -2.70 -20.80
N ARG A 106 11.63 -2.78 -20.44
CA ARG A 106 10.85 -4.03 -20.51
C ARG A 106 10.10 -4.21 -21.83
N PRO A 107 9.87 -5.46 -22.27
CA PRO A 107 9.13 -5.76 -23.47
C PRO A 107 7.70 -5.18 -23.47
N VAL A 108 7.23 -4.82 -24.66
CA VAL A 108 5.84 -4.40 -24.88
C VAL A 108 4.88 -5.51 -24.40
N GLY A 109 3.79 -5.14 -23.73
CA GLY A 109 2.84 -6.08 -23.11
C GLY A 109 3.28 -6.63 -21.75
N ARG A 110 4.56 -6.43 -21.35
CA ARG A 110 5.09 -6.82 -20.03
C ARG A 110 5.85 -5.68 -19.35
N ARG A 111 5.44 -4.44 -19.61
CA ARG A 111 6.10 -3.24 -19.07
C ARG A 111 6.03 -3.11 -17.54
N TYR A 112 5.05 -3.74 -16.89
CA TYR A 112 4.88 -3.70 -15.44
C TYR A 112 5.07 -5.08 -14.82
N ALA A 113 5.92 -5.17 -13.80
CA ALA A 113 6.08 -6.39 -13.02
C ALA A 113 4.94 -6.46 -12.01
N HIS A 114 4.47 -7.65 -11.69
CA HIS A 114 3.35 -7.86 -10.78
C HIS A 114 3.79 -8.72 -9.60
N ARG A 115 3.23 -8.44 -8.42
CA ARG A 115 3.28 -9.39 -7.30
C ARG A 115 2.41 -10.59 -7.66
N ALA A 116 2.70 -11.76 -7.07
CA ALA A 116 1.93 -12.96 -7.30
C ALA A 116 0.42 -12.78 -7.01
N THR A 117 0.08 -11.91 -6.05
CA THR A 117 -1.30 -11.61 -5.66
C THR A 117 -1.98 -10.58 -6.54
N ASP A 118 -1.26 -9.81 -7.37
CA ASP A 118 -1.87 -8.75 -8.16
C ASP A 118 -2.78 -9.31 -9.26
N LEU A 119 -2.36 -10.39 -9.93
CA LEU A 119 -3.13 -11.01 -11.01
C LEU A 119 -4.44 -11.66 -10.51
N PRO A 120 -4.45 -12.51 -9.47
CA PRO A 120 -5.70 -13.05 -8.91
C PRO A 120 -6.64 -11.96 -8.38
N ALA A 121 -6.09 -10.89 -7.80
CA ALA A 121 -6.88 -9.76 -7.29
C ALA A 121 -7.35 -8.79 -8.39
N ARG A 122 -6.93 -8.99 -9.65
CA ARG A 122 -7.15 -8.05 -10.77
C ARG A 122 -6.69 -6.63 -10.44
N SER A 123 -5.62 -6.51 -9.65
CA SER A 123 -5.08 -5.22 -9.22
C SER A 123 -4.01 -4.71 -10.19
N HIS A 124 -3.76 -3.40 -10.14
CA HIS A 124 -2.64 -2.81 -10.86
C HIS A 124 -1.31 -3.14 -10.19
N SER A 125 -0.25 -3.21 -11.01
CA SER A 125 1.12 -3.31 -10.50
C SER A 125 1.45 -2.15 -9.55
N PRO A 126 2.12 -2.41 -8.42
CA PRO A 126 2.64 -1.37 -7.54
C PRO A 126 3.83 -0.61 -8.14
N LEU A 127 4.17 -0.83 -9.41
CA LEU A 127 5.14 -0.02 -10.17
C LEU A 127 4.46 1.01 -11.08
N LYS A 128 3.13 1.00 -11.19
CA LYS A 128 2.41 1.89 -12.10
C LYS A 128 2.50 3.34 -11.60
N LEU A 129 2.93 4.24 -12.48
CA LEU A 129 3.15 5.66 -12.18
C LEU A 129 2.07 6.59 -12.74
N VAL A 130 1.12 6.07 -13.51
CA VAL A 130 0.08 6.84 -14.19
C VAL A 130 -1.27 6.13 -14.06
N ASN A 131 -2.30 6.85 -13.62
CA ASN A 131 -3.73 6.50 -13.64
C ASN A 131 -4.06 5.00 -13.49
N PRO A 132 -4.11 4.45 -12.25
CA PRO A 132 -3.72 5.08 -10.99
C PRO A 132 -2.20 5.00 -10.72
N PRO A 133 -1.59 6.02 -10.09
CA PRO A 133 -0.16 6.05 -9.80
C PRO A 133 0.19 5.27 -8.51
N VAL A 134 -0.16 3.99 -8.45
CA VAL A 134 -0.03 3.15 -7.23
C VAL A 134 1.41 3.12 -6.72
N GLY A 135 2.42 3.11 -7.59
CA GLY A 135 3.82 3.12 -7.14
C GLY A 135 4.20 4.36 -6.32
N LEU A 136 3.56 5.50 -6.56
CA LEU A 136 3.80 6.74 -5.80
C LEU A 136 3.13 6.75 -4.42
N MET A 137 2.47 5.65 -4.02
CA MET A 137 1.96 5.43 -2.67
C MET A 137 2.95 4.68 -1.77
N PHE A 138 4.02 4.12 -2.33
CA PHE A 138 5.08 3.45 -1.55
C PHE A 138 6.04 4.44 -0.86
N LEU A 139 6.14 5.67 -1.39
CA LEU A 139 6.97 6.79 -0.89
C LEU A 139 6.23 8.12 -0.89
#